data_AF-A0A6J1Q2Q8-F1
#
_entry.id   AF-A0A6J1Q2Q8-F1
#
_cell.length_a   1.000
_cell.length_b   1.000
_cell.length_c   1.000
_cell.angle_alpha   90.00
_cell.angle_beta   90.00
_cell.angle_gamma   90.00
#
_symmetry.space_group_name_H-M   'P 1'
#
loop_
_entity.id
_entity.type
_entity.pdbx_description
1 polymer ?
#
loop_
_entity_poly.entity_id
_entity_poly.type
_entity_poly.pdbx_seq_one_letter_code
_entity_poly.pdbx_strand_id
1 'polypeptide(L)'
;MSQESESGASASRAYEVLQNDQVGRYMVASRELQAGEEIVTEMPFVVGPKACTYPLCLSCYTPWPPESDNKPLCSKCGWPVCGQDCEDAPQHKDYECQVFAQANEKFNVDAALEGNSENGIPQLECITPLRLLLESEKNVEKWNKEVKDMEAHSKIRCQKPQWKSDHVNIVDYLRKRLKLDRFSEEYIQMACGILEINTFEVRTAKGFSARGLYPTVALMNHSCVSNTSHSISPVDYRIRLRTTLKIPAGGELYASYTHSLLPTMLRREHLLEGKHFACACPRCSDPTELSTHMSSLKCNKCDNGIVLSLDSLDPQSTWKCTHCDFSTNGHAVRKVLQIIQAEVDAVEAISGADGADAINARETIMKKYRSVLHPRHAFLSMLRHSLTQMYGRVDEYLLDDLPDVVLEHKVEMCRLLLQVLDVVEPGYSRVRGMTLYELHAPLLFLAKGQWNAGVIDEAGLKSKMIEAANILKEAATILSLEQPETSEGQIGLVAKESIVQLEQSINDL
;
A
#
# COMPACT_ATOMS: atom_id res chain seq x y z
N MET A 1 42.33 11.98 -19.93
CA MET A 1 43.03 11.25 -18.86
C MET A 1 42.42 11.67 -17.54
N SER A 2 41.53 10.84 -17.04
CA SER A 2 41.04 10.84 -15.65
C SER A 2 40.19 9.57 -15.54
N GLN A 3 40.90 8.45 -15.40
CA GLN A 3 40.33 7.18 -14.96
C GLN A 3 39.97 7.36 -13.49
N GLU A 4 38.68 7.35 -13.18
CA GLU A 4 38.23 7.06 -11.82
C GLU A 4 38.08 5.56 -11.67
N SER A 5 38.70 5.08 -10.61
CA SER A 5 38.96 3.69 -10.28
C SER A 5 37.70 2.94 -9.87
N GLU A 6 37.34 1.92 -10.64
CA GLU A 6 36.48 0.83 -10.18
C GLU A 6 37.22 0.02 -9.11
N SER A 7 37.01 0.36 -7.85
CA SER A 7 37.30 -0.50 -6.70
C SER A 7 36.02 -0.77 -5.93
N GLY A 8 35.24 -1.72 -6.43
CA GLY A 8 34.12 -2.31 -5.69
C GLY A 8 34.14 -3.81 -5.93
N ALA A 9 34.43 -4.58 -4.89
CA ALA A 9 34.22 -6.02 -4.92
C ALA A 9 32.81 -6.29 -5.46
N SER A 10 32.69 -7.12 -6.49
CA SER A 10 31.40 -7.51 -7.06
C SER A 10 30.55 -8.12 -5.93
N ALA A 11 29.65 -7.32 -5.36
CA ALA A 11 28.70 -7.79 -4.38
C ALA A 11 27.86 -8.86 -5.09
N SER A 12 27.93 -10.10 -4.60
CA SER A 12 27.10 -11.18 -5.14
C SER A 12 25.65 -10.69 -5.18
N ARG A 13 25.02 -10.75 -6.36
CA ARG A 13 23.62 -10.34 -6.60
C ARG A 13 22.74 -10.86 -5.46
N ALA A 14 21.89 -10.02 -4.84
CA ALA A 14 21.13 -10.38 -3.63
C ALA A 14 20.04 -11.45 -3.86
N TYR A 15 19.59 -11.63 -5.10
CA TYR A 15 18.52 -12.54 -5.47
C TYR A 15 18.78 -13.24 -6.80
N GLU A 16 18.08 -14.34 -7.01
CA GLU A 16 17.96 -15.02 -8.30
C GLU A 16 16.48 -15.21 -8.66
N VAL A 17 16.21 -15.43 -9.94
CA VAL A 17 14.85 -15.67 -10.45
C VAL A 17 14.77 -17.12 -10.88
N LEU A 18 13.86 -17.86 -10.27
CA LEU A 18 13.58 -19.25 -10.58
C LEU A 18 12.20 -19.37 -11.25
N GLN A 19 11.89 -20.55 -11.77
CA GLN A 19 10.61 -20.83 -12.40
C GLN A 19 10.11 -22.23 -12.04
N ASN A 20 8.79 -22.38 -11.85
CA ASN A 20 8.12 -23.67 -11.74
C ASN A 20 6.70 -23.61 -12.33
N ASP A 21 6.03 -24.77 -12.41
CA ASP A 21 4.70 -24.89 -13.03
C ASP A 21 3.54 -24.38 -12.17
N GLN A 22 3.76 -24.15 -10.86
CA GLN A 22 2.70 -23.76 -9.92
C GLN A 22 2.50 -22.24 -9.86
N VAL A 23 3.59 -21.49 -9.78
CA VAL A 23 3.57 -20.02 -9.59
C VAL A 23 4.26 -19.27 -10.73
N GLY A 24 4.77 -19.98 -11.74
CA GLY A 24 5.54 -19.37 -12.81
C GLY A 24 6.91 -18.91 -12.30
N ARG A 25 7.28 -17.66 -12.61
CA ARG A 25 8.55 -17.07 -12.18
C ARG A 25 8.45 -16.55 -10.76
N TYR A 26 9.50 -16.73 -9.97
CA TYR A 26 9.55 -16.29 -8.58
C TYR A 26 10.96 -15.88 -8.18
N MET A 27 11.05 -15.04 -7.16
CA MET A 27 12.29 -14.45 -6.70
C MET A 27 12.76 -15.12 -5.41
N VAL A 28 14.01 -15.57 -5.34
CA VAL A 28 14.61 -16.14 -4.12
C VAL A 28 15.91 -15.44 -3.76
N ALA A 29 16.25 -15.44 -2.48
CA ALA A 29 17.52 -14.92 -1.99
C ALA A 29 18.67 -15.81 -2.46
N SER A 30 19.69 -15.24 -3.12
CA SER A 30 20.86 -16.00 -3.58
C SER A 30 21.89 -16.27 -2.46
N ARG A 31 21.77 -15.53 -1.36
CA ARG A 31 22.57 -15.59 -0.14
C ARG A 31 21.69 -15.23 1.04
N GLU A 32 22.24 -15.32 2.25
CA GLU A 32 21.57 -14.76 3.41
C GLU A 32 21.43 -13.23 3.27
N LEU A 33 20.23 -12.71 3.55
CA LEU A 33 19.89 -11.30 3.55
C LEU A 33 19.50 -10.87 4.97
N GLN A 34 19.98 -9.72 5.42
CA GLN A 34 19.62 -9.16 6.73
C GLN A 34 18.29 -8.41 6.65
N ALA A 35 17.62 -8.19 7.78
CA ALA A 35 16.45 -7.32 7.83
C ALA A 35 16.83 -5.87 7.49
N GLY A 36 16.03 -5.21 6.65
CA GLY A 36 16.25 -3.84 6.20
C GLY A 36 17.22 -3.70 5.01
N GLU A 37 17.77 -4.81 4.52
CA GLU A 37 18.71 -4.80 3.41
C GLU A 37 18.02 -4.43 2.10
N GLU A 38 18.55 -3.45 1.37
CA GLU A 38 18.09 -3.09 0.03
C GLU A 38 18.53 -4.14 -0.98
N ILE A 39 17.56 -4.72 -1.70
CA ILE A 39 17.80 -5.81 -2.66
C ILE A 39 17.63 -5.36 -4.11
N VAL A 40 16.76 -4.38 -4.37
CA VAL A 40 16.49 -3.84 -5.71
C VAL A 40 16.21 -2.35 -5.61
N THR A 41 16.84 -1.59 -6.49
CA THR A 41 16.47 -0.21 -6.81
C THR A 41 16.19 -0.12 -8.31
N GLU A 42 14.98 0.29 -8.68
CA GLU A 42 14.49 0.24 -10.07
C GLU A 42 13.75 1.53 -10.47
N MET A 43 14.02 2.02 -11.68
CA MET A 43 13.22 3.08 -12.30
C MET A 43 12.00 2.47 -13.00
N PRO A 44 10.84 3.13 -13.01
CA PRO A 44 9.67 2.60 -13.68
C PRO A 44 9.95 2.42 -15.17
N PHE A 45 9.45 1.34 -15.76
CA PHE A 45 9.43 1.14 -17.20
C PHE A 45 8.53 2.18 -17.87
N VAL A 46 7.33 2.38 -17.31
CA VAL A 46 6.41 3.45 -17.66
C VAL A 46 5.65 3.91 -16.42
N VAL A 47 5.21 5.18 -16.43
CA VAL A 47 4.29 5.75 -15.45
C VAL A 47 3.13 6.39 -16.20
N GLY A 48 1.92 6.23 -15.67
CA GLY A 48 0.76 6.91 -16.22
C GLY A 48 -0.47 6.84 -15.33
N PRO A 49 -1.59 7.38 -15.81
CA PRO A 49 -2.86 7.35 -15.07
C PRO A 49 -3.34 5.93 -14.79
N LYS A 50 -4.06 5.76 -13.68
CA LYS A 50 -4.80 4.53 -13.37
C LYS A 50 -5.96 4.35 -14.35
N ALA A 51 -6.45 3.11 -14.49
CA ALA A 51 -7.74 2.89 -15.15
C ALA A 51 -8.87 3.57 -14.35
N CYS A 52 -9.95 3.96 -15.02
CA CYS A 52 -11.10 4.62 -14.38
C CYS A 52 -10.70 5.83 -13.50
N THR A 53 -9.90 6.74 -14.06
CA THR A 53 -9.41 7.94 -13.35
C THR A 53 -10.28 9.16 -13.61
N TYR A 54 -10.26 10.12 -12.68
CA TYR A 54 -10.81 11.46 -12.88
C TYR A 54 -9.94 12.28 -13.86
N PRO A 55 -10.47 13.38 -14.43
CA PRO A 55 -9.69 14.28 -15.29
C PRO A 55 -8.44 14.83 -14.59
N LEU A 56 -7.28 14.65 -15.22
CA LEU A 56 -5.99 15.02 -14.63
C LEU A 56 -4.98 15.50 -15.68
N CYS A 57 -3.93 16.15 -15.20
CA CYS A 57 -2.77 16.50 -16.03
C CYS A 57 -1.97 15.25 -16.39
N LEU A 58 -1.65 15.08 -17.68
CA LEU A 58 -0.90 13.92 -18.18
C LEU A 58 0.53 13.79 -17.64
N SER A 59 1.10 14.84 -17.05
CA SER A 59 2.50 14.86 -16.58
C SER A 59 2.61 14.74 -15.07
N CYS A 60 1.86 15.58 -14.33
CA CYS A 60 1.94 15.64 -12.88
C CYS A 60 0.76 14.98 -12.16
N TYR A 61 -0.21 14.42 -12.89
CA TYR A 61 -1.37 13.69 -12.38
C TYR A 61 -2.27 14.45 -11.38
N THR A 62 -2.07 15.77 -11.28
CA THR A 62 -2.93 16.66 -10.49
C THR A 62 -4.32 16.74 -11.16
N PRO A 63 -5.42 16.79 -10.39
CA PRO A 63 -6.76 17.05 -10.90
C PRO A 63 -6.78 18.23 -11.87
N TRP A 64 -7.51 18.04 -12.96
CA TRP A 64 -7.62 19.00 -14.04
C TRP A 64 -9.11 19.19 -14.37
N PRO A 65 -9.57 20.40 -14.72
CA PRO A 65 -8.82 21.64 -14.70
C PRO A 65 -8.53 22.11 -13.25
N PRO A 66 -7.52 22.96 -13.04
CA PRO A 66 -7.25 23.55 -11.73
C PRO A 66 -8.42 24.44 -11.25
N GLU A 67 -9.13 25.08 -12.18
CA GLU A 67 -10.29 25.94 -11.93
C GLU A 67 -11.32 25.75 -13.05
N SER A 68 -12.60 26.01 -12.79
CA SER A 68 -13.68 25.80 -13.78
C SER A 68 -13.47 26.58 -15.08
N ASP A 69 -12.93 27.79 -14.98
CA ASP A 69 -12.83 28.74 -16.09
C ASP A 69 -11.49 28.64 -16.83
N ASN A 70 -10.50 28.00 -16.21
CA ASN A 70 -9.16 27.82 -16.77
C ASN A 70 -8.91 26.34 -17.10
N LYS A 71 -9.01 25.99 -18.38
CA LYS A 71 -8.88 24.62 -18.89
C LYS A 71 -7.60 24.47 -19.72
N PRO A 72 -6.41 24.51 -19.11
CA PRO A 72 -5.15 24.53 -19.84
C PRO A 72 -4.95 23.21 -20.62
N LEU A 73 -4.57 23.33 -21.88
CA LEU A 73 -4.29 22.20 -22.77
C LEU A 73 -2.90 22.36 -23.38
N CYS A 74 -2.27 21.24 -23.71
CA CYS A 74 -0.98 21.23 -24.39
C CYS A 74 -1.11 21.95 -25.74
N SER A 75 -0.25 22.92 -25.99
CA SER A 75 -0.24 23.74 -27.21
C SER A 75 0.00 22.91 -28.48
N LYS A 76 0.67 21.75 -28.34
CA LYS A 76 1.02 20.84 -29.43
C LYS A 76 -0.12 19.87 -29.74
N CYS A 77 -0.52 19.06 -28.75
CA CYS A 77 -1.49 17.98 -28.97
C CYS A 77 -2.93 18.35 -28.59
N GLY A 78 -3.15 19.30 -27.68
CA GLY A 78 -4.48 19.68 -27.18
C GLY A 78 -5.04 18.79 -26.07
N TRP A 79 -4.17 18.12 -25.29
CA TRP A 79 -4.54 17.26 -24.16
C TRP A 79 -4.21 17.91 -22.80
N PRO A 80 -4.86 17.48 -21.70
CA PRO A 80 -4.79 18.19 -20.42
C PRO A 80 -3.39 18.21 -19.80
N VAL A 81 -2.87 19.41 -19.61
CA VAL A 81 -1.63 19.70 -18.87
C VAL A 81 -1.82 20.95 -18.01
N CYS A 82 -1.08 21.09 -16.91
CA CYS A 82 -1.21 22.26 -16.04
C CYS A 82 -0.62 23.55 -16.66
N GLY A 83 0.32 23.43 -17.60
CA GLY A 83 1.06 24.56 -18.17
C GLY A 83 2.32 24.10 -18.90
N GLN A 84 3.20 25.05 -19.23
CA GLN A 84 4.39 24.80 -20.07
C GLN A 84 5.33 23.73 -19.49
N ASP A 85 5.59 23.75 -18.18
CA ASP A 85 6.46 22.75 -17.54
C ASP A 85 5.92 21.33 -17.70
N CYS A 86 4.60 21.16 -17.59
CA CYS A 86 3.95 19.86 -17.80
C CYS A 86 3.88 19.50 -19.29
N GLU A 87 3.75 20.47 -20.19
CA GLU A 87 3.81 20.25 -21.63
C GLU A 87 5.19 19.73 -22.07
N ASP A 88 6.27 20.26 -21.48
CA ASP A 88 7.64 19.87 -21.82
C ASP A 88 8.20 18.71 -20.98
N ALA A 89 7.43 18.23 -20.00
CA ALA A 89 7.78 17.09 -19.17
C ALA A 89 7.91 15.79 -20.00
N PRO A 90 9.00 15.01 -19.83
CA PRO A 90 9.25 13.78 -20.60
C PRO A 90 8.10 12.78 -20.58
N GLN A 91 7.37 12.68 -19.46
CA GLN A 91 6.27 11.73 -19.28
C GLN A 91 5.14 11.92 -20.31
N HIS A 92 4.91 13.16 -20.76
CA HIS A 92 3.92 13.46 -21.80
C HIS A 92 4.59 13.68 -23.16
N LYS A 93 5.61 14.54 -23.18
CA LYS A 93 6.29 15.00 -24.41
C LYS A 93 6.90 13.86 -25.21
N ASP A 94 7.56 12.92 -24.54
CA ASP A 94 8.35 11.86 -25.20
C ASP A 94 7.51 10.62 -25.55
N TYR A 95 6.20 10.64 -25.26
CA TYR A 95 5.28 9.54 -25.49
C TYR A 95 4.06 9.98 -26.32
N GLU A 96 2.88 10.11 -25.71
CA GLU A 96 1.61 10.24 -26.43
C GLU A 96 1.41 11.59 -27.13
N CYS A 97 2.13 12.64 -26.74
CA CYS A 97 1.97 13.99 -27.29
C CYS A 97 2.08 14.01 -28.83
N GLN A 98 3.14 13.40 -29.37
CA GLN A 98 3.36 13.36 -30.81
C GLN A 98 2.29 12.54 -31.54
N VAL A 99 1.83 11.44 -30.94
CA VAL A 99 0.78 10.57 -31.52
C VAL A 99 -0.51 11.35 -31.68
N PHE A 100 -0.96 12.03 -30.62
CA PHE A 100 -2.18 12.83 -30.65
C PHE A 100 -2.07 14.02 -31.61
N ALA A 101 -0.92 14.72 -31.62
CA ALA A 101 -0.69 15.81 -32.55
C ALA A 101 -0.75 15.35 -34.02
N GLN A 102 -0.14 14.21 -34.36
CA GLN A 102 -0.16 13.66 -35.73
C GLN A 102 -1.54 13.16 -36.17
N ALA A 103 -2.30 12.58 -35.25
CA ALA A 103 -3.67 12.14 -35.51
C ALA A 103 -4.68 13.31 -35.55
N ASN A 104 -4.26 14.52 -35.17
CA ASN A 104 -5.14 15.66 -34.88
C ASN A 104 -6.28 15.30 -33.90
N GLU A 105 -5.99 14.41 -32.95
CA GLU A 105 -6.93 13.96 -31.94
C GLU A 105 -6.87 14.90 -30.74
N LYS A 106 -7.97 15.62 -30.49
CA LYS A 106 -8.08 16.62 -29.41
C LYS A 106 -8.86 16.06 -28.23
N PHE A 107 -8.47 16.47 -27.03
CA PHE A 107 -9.20 16.11 -25.83
C PHE A 107 -10.58 16.78 -25.84
N ASN A 108 -11.63 15.99 -25.68
CA ASN A 108 -12.99 16.48 -25.56
C ASN A 108 -13.23 16.96 -24.13
N VAL A 109 -13.08 18.27 -23.95
CA VAL A 109 -13.21 18.96 -22.66
C VAL A 109 -14.62 18.84 -22.10
N ASP A 110 -15.64 19.05 -22.92
CA ASP A 110 -17.03 19.02 -22.47
C ASP A 110 -17.39 17.62 -21.96
N ALA A 111 -17.08 16.58 -22.72
CA ALA A 111 -17.32 15.19 -22.30
C ALA A 111 -16.51 14.77 -21.06
N ALA A 112 -15.35 15.40 -20.80
CA ALA A 112 -14.57 15.11 -19.60
C ALA A 112 -15.13 15.78 -18.33
N LEU A 113 -15.95 16.84 -18.49
CA LEU A 113 -16.53 17.63 -17.40
C LEU A 113 -18.05 17.42 -17.27
N GLU A 114 -18.71 16.80 -18.25
CA GLU A 114 -20.12 16.43 -18.21
C GLU A 114 -20.35 15.21 -17.29
N GLY A 115 -20.90 15.47 -16.11
CA GLY A 115 -21.50 14.44 -15.25
C GLY A 115 -20.56 13.76 -14.25
N ASN A 116 -21.19 13.00 -13.35
CA ASN A 116 -20.57 12.40 -12.16
C ASN A 116 -19.38 11.51 -12.57
N SER A 117 -18.15 11.90 -12.23
CA SER A 117 -16.91 11.17 -12.58
C SER A 117 -16.75 9.82 -11.87
N GLU A 118 -17.83 9.24 -11.33
CA GLU A 118 -17.85 8.00 -10.54
C GLU A 118 -17.24 6.81 -11.29
N ASN A 119 -17.30 6.80 -12.64
CA ASN A 119 -16.73 5.72 -13.46
C ASN A 119 -15.41 6.10 -14.17
N GLY A 120 -14.83 7.27 -13.85
CA GLY A 120 -13.66 7.81 -14.53
C GLY A 120 -13.94 8.31 -15.95
N ILE A 121 -12.90 8.84 -16.62
CA ILE A 121 -13.01 9.35 -17.99
C ILE A 121 -12.38 8.41 -19.03
N PRO A 122 -13.17 7.84 -19.96
CA PRO A 122 -12.69 6.89 -20.96
C PRO A 122 -11.53 7.41 -21.82
N GLN A 123 -11.48 8.72 -22.08
CA GLN A 123 -10.43 9.36 -22.89
C GLN A 123 -9.02 9.13 -22.32
N LEU A 124 -8.88 8.98 -20.99
CA LEU A 124 -7.58 8.77 -20.34
C LEU A 124 -7.18 7.29 -20.21
N GLU A 125 -8.09 6.34 -20.47
CA GLU A 125 -7.80 4.91 -20.30
C GLU A 125 -6.71 4.41 -21.25
N CYS A 126 -6.59 5.05 -22.42
CA CYS A 126 -5.61 4.69 -23.43
C CYS A 126 -4.18 5.15 -23.11
N ILE A 127 -3.99 6.12 -22.20
CA ILE A 127 -2.70 6.81 -21.99
C ILE A 127 -1.60 5.84 -21.57
N THR A 128 -1.80 5.12 -20.47
CA THR A 128 -0.76 4.21 -19.94
C THR A 128 -0.49 3.01 -20.85
N PRO A 129 -1.52 2.34 -21.44
CA PRO A 129 -1.29 1.33 -22.48
C PRO A 129 -0.51 1.87 -23.68
N LEU A 130 -0.84 3.07 -24.16
CA LEU A 130 -0.12 3.70 -25.27
C LEU A 130 1.34 3.98 -24.91
N ARG A 131 1.61 4.53 -23.71
CA ARG A 131 2.98 4.73 -23.21
C ARG A 131 3.77 3.42 -23.18
N LEU A 132 3.16 2.33 -22.70
CA LEU A 132 3.81 1.01 -22.66
C LEU A 132 4.16 0.51 -24.07
N LEU A 133 3.24 0.64 -25.02
CA LEU A 133 3.44 0.24 -26.41
C LEU A 133 4.53 1.07 -27.09
N LEU A 134 4.53 2.39 -26.91
CA LEU A 134 5.56 3.28 -27.45
C LEU A 134 6.94 2.98 -26.83
N GLU A 135 6.99 2.72 -25.53
CA GLU A 135 8.24 2.35 -24.85
C GLU A 135 8.78 1.01 -25.35
N SER A 136 7.90 0.07 -25.71
CA SER A 136 8.30 -1.22 -26.29
C SER A 136 9.03 -1.06 -27.63
N GLU A 137 8.66 -0.07 -28.44
CA GLU A 137 9.32 0.26 -29.71
C GLU A 137 10.59 1.07 -29.50
N LYS A 138 10.58 2.00 -28.53
CA LYS A 138 11.72 2.85 -28.21
C LYS A 138 12.90 2.06 -27.62
N ASN A 139 12.61 1.08 -26.76
CA ASN A 139 13.60 0.31 -26.02
C ASN A 139 13.36 -1.21 -26.15
N VAL A 140 13.46 -1.72 -27.38
CA VAL A 140 13.17 -3.13 -27.74
C VAL A 140 13.98 -4.14 -26.90
N GLU A 141 15.26 -3.88 -26.66
CA GLU A 141 16.10 -4.77 -25.84
C GLU A 141 15.59 -4.86 -24.40
N LYS A 142 15.24 -3.71 -23.80
CA LYS A 142 14.71 -3.63 -22.44
C LYS A 142 13.35 -4.32 -22.36
N TRP A 143 12.45 -4.05 -23.30
CA TRP A 143 11.16 -4.73 -23.42
C TRP A 143 11.31 -6.25 -23.47
N ASN A 144 12.21 -6.73 -24.33
CA ASN A 144 12.44 -8.16 -24.54
C ASN A 144 13.06 -8.87 -23.32
N LYS A 145 13.78 -8.12 -22.49
CA LYS A 145 14.43 -8.65 -21.29
C LYS A 145 13.51 -8.62 -20.07
N GLU A 146 12.71 -7.56 -19.95
CA GLU A 146 12.04 -7.23 -18.69
C GLU A 146 10.51 -7.40 -18.74
N VAL A 147 9.86 -7.07 -19.86
CA VAL A 147 8.40 -6.86 -19.90
C VAL A 147 7.65 -7.90 -20.73
N LYS A 148 8.20 -8.35 -21.87
CA LYS A 148 7.46 -9.17 -22.85
C LYS A 148 6.84 -10.45 -22.27
N ASP A 149 7.46 -11.02 -21.24
CA ASP A 149 7.07 -12.30 -20.63
C ASP A 149 6.30 -12.11 -19.31
N MET A 150 5.96 -10.86 -18.95
CA MET A 150 5.12 -10.58 -17.78
C MET A 150 3.73 -11.15 -17.96
N GLU A 151 3.16 -11.66 -16.87
CA GLU A 151 1.83 -12.27 -16.90
C GLU A 151 0.78 -11.21 -17.18
N ALA A 152 -0.07 -11.46 -18.17
CA ALA A 152 -1.14 -10.56 -18.61
C ALA A 152 -2.53 -11.18 -18.37
N HIS A 153 -2.59 -12.44 -17.96
CA HIS A 153 -3.78 -13.26 -17.74
C HIS A 153 -4.82 -13.18 -18.87
N SER A 154 -4.37 -13.04 -20.13
CA SER A 154 -5.24 -12.82 -21.29
C SER A 154 -6.37 -13.84 -21.42
N LYS A 155 -6.11 -15.11 -21.09
CA LYS A 155 -7.12 -16.20 -21.14
C LYS A 155 -8.25 -16.03 -20.11
N ILE A 156 -7.94 -15.46 -18.94
CA ILE A 156 -8.92 -15.18 -17.88
C ILE A 156 -9.62 -13.86 -18.20
N ARG A 157 -8.85 -12.82 -18.54
CA ARG A 157 -9.36 -11.48 -18.85
C ARG A 157 -10.35 -11.49 -20.02
N CYS A 158 -10.12 -12.28 -21.08
CA CYS A 158 -11.03 -12.32 -22.23
C CYS A 158 -12.45 -12.80 -21.91
N GLN A 159 -12.67 -13.40 -20.73
CA GLN A 159 -13.97 -13.84 -20.25
C GLN A 159 -14.65 -12.80 -19.34
N LYS A 160 -13.97 -11.71 -18.99
CA LYS A 160 -14.44 -10.67 -18.07
C LYS A 160 -15.11 -9.52 -18.84
N PRO A 161 -16.07 -8.80 -18.22
CA PRO A 161 -16.67 -7.61 -18.83
C PRO A 161 -15.65 -6.52 -19.20
N GLN A 162 -14.63 -6.33 -18.37
CA GLN A 162 -13.59 -5.31 -18.56
C GLN A 162 -12.87 -5.45 -19.91
N TRP A 163 -12.68 -6.68 -20.42
CA TRP A 163 -12.07 -6.90 -21.73
C TRP A 163 -12.81 -6.22 -22.87
N LYS A 164 -14.15 -6.17 -22.80
CA LYS A 164 -14.99 -5.50 -23.80
C LYS A 164 -14.85 -3.98 -23.68
N SER A 165 -14.81 -3.45 -22.46
CA SER A 165 -14.56 -2.03 -22.21
C SER A 165 -13.18 -1.61 -22.75
N ASP A 166 -12.13 -2.38 -22.41
CA ASP A 166 -10.77 -2.16 -22.91
C ASP A 166 -10.72 -2.22 -24.45
N HIS A 167 -11.49 -3.13 -25.06
CA HIS A 167 -11.55 -3.23 -26.52
C HIS A 167 -12.12 -1.95 -27.16
N VAL A 168 -13.17 -1.37 -26.58
CA VAL A 168 -13.77 -0.13 -27.11
C VAL A 168 -12.90 1.10 -26.78
N ASN A 169 -12.54 1.26 -25.51
CA ASN A 169 -11.93 2.48 -25.02
C ASN A 169 -10.43 2.58 -25.35
N ILE A 170 -9.76 1.44 -25.57
CA ILE A 170 -8.32 1.38 -25.79
C ILE A 170 -8.03 0.79 -27.18
N VAL A 171 -8.45 -0.45 -27.47
CA VAL A 171 -8.05 -1.13 -28.72
C VAL A 171 -8.59 -0.38 -29.95
N ASP A 172 -9.90 -0.17 -30.00
CA ASP A 172 -10.57 0.55 -31.07
C ASP A 172 -10.14 2.01 -31.14
N TYR A 173 -9.92 2.65 -29.99
CA TYR A 173 -9.42 4.01 -29.95
C TYR A 173 -8.03 4.13 -30.58
N LEU A 174 -7.07 3.31 -30.14
CA LEU A 174 -5.70 3.34 -30.67
C LEU A 174 -5.64 2.96 -32.17
N ARG A 175 -6.34 1.88 -32.58
CA ARG A 175 -6.28 1.41 -33.97
C ARG A 175 -7.14 2.27 -34.91
N LYS A 176 -8.39 2.55 -34.55
CA LYS A 176 -9.35 3.22 -35.45
C LYS A 176 -9.29 4.73 -35.38
N ARG A 177 -9.15 5.34 -34.19
CA ARG A 177 -9.05 6.82 -34.04
C ARG A 177 -7.63 7.31 -34.28
N LEU A 178 -6.64 6.75 -33.56
CA LEU A 178 -5.24 7.17 -33.69
C LEU A 178 -4.47 6.55 -34.87
N LYS A 179 -5.12 5.64 -35.63
CA LYS A 179 -4.53 4.98 -36.82
C LYS A 179 -3.25 4.18 -36.52
N LEU A 180 -3.14 3.62 -35.32
CA LEU A 180 -1.99 2.80 -34.91
C LEU A 180 -2.16 1.32 -35.30
N ASP A 181 -2.39 1.06 -36.59
CA ASP A 181 -2.59 -0.31 -37.11
C ASP A 181 -1.41 -1.25 -36.87
N ARG A 182 -0.22 -0.67 -36.61
CA ARG A 182 1.03 -1.40 -36.30
C ARG A 182 0.97 -2.22 -35.01
N PHE A 183 0.07 -1.87 -34.07
CA PHE A 183 -0.16 -2.67 -32.85
C PHE A 183 -1.41 -3.52 -33.02
N SER A 184 -1.27 -4.86 -33.03
CA SER A 184 -2.42 -5.76 -33.16
C SER A 184 -3.38 -5.64 -31.96
N GLU A 185 -4.63 -6.06 -32.14
CA GLU A 185 -5.64 -6.04 -31.07
C GLU A 185 -5.19 -6.88 -29.87
N GLU A 186 -4.59 -8.03 -30.13
CA GLU A 186 -4.06 -8.94 -29.12
C GLU A 186 -2.88 -8.31 -28.38
N TYR A 187 -2.02 -7.58 -29.08
CA TYR A 187 -0.87 -6.91 -28.48
C TYR A 187 -1.28 -5.77 -27.56
N ILE A 188 -2.28 -4.98 -27.97
CA ILE A 188 -2.86 -3.92 -27.12
C ILE A 188 -3.54 -4.54 -25.89
N GLN A 189 -4.32 -5.61 -26.06
CA GLN A 189 -4.95 -6.30 -24.94
C GLN A 189 -3.95 -6.92 -23.97
N MET A 190 -2.84 -7.44 -24.48
CA MET A 190 -1.73 -7.93 -23.66
C MET A 190 -1.12 -6.78 -22.85
N ALA A 191 -0.87 -5.62 -23.46
CA ALA A 191 -0.37 -4.44 -22.75
C ALA A 191 -1.31 -4.01 -21.60
N CYS A 192 -2.63 -4.00 -21.83
CA CYS A 192 -3.61 -3.74 -20.77
C CYS A 192 -3.49 -4.75 -19.62
N GLY A 193 -3.33 -6.04 -19.93
CA GLY A 193 -3.22 -7.10 -18.92
C GLY A 193 -1.93 -7.02 -18.12
N ILE A 194 -0.79 -6.73 -18.77
CA ILE A 194 0.48 -6.50 -18.08
C ILE A 194 0.32 -5.36 -17.07
N LEU A 195 -0.32 -4.26 -17.47
CA LEU A 195 -0.53 -3.11 -16.58
C LEU A 195 -1.48 -3.43 -15.41
N GLU A 196 -2.54 -4.19 -15.64
CA GLU A 196 -3.50 -4.59 -14.60
C GLU A 196 -2.83 -5.47 -13.53
N ILE A 197 -2.01 -6.43 -13.96
CA ILE A 197 -1.44 -7.45 -13.07
C ILE A 197 -0.16 -6.97 -12.38
N ASN A 198 0.66 -6.14 -13.03
CA ASN A 198 2.05 -5.93 -12.59
C ASN A 198 2.39 -4.50 -12.17
N THR A 199 1.43 -3.57 -12.18
CA THR A 199 1.72 -2.18 -11.77
C THR A 199 1.60 -1.97 -10.27
N PHE A 200 2.34 -0.98 -9.80
CA PHE A 200 2.36 -0.50 -8.43
C PHE A 200 1.74 0.90 -8.38
N GLU A 201 1.06 1.21 -7.29
CA GLU A 201 0.59 2.57 -7.04
C GLU A 201 1.77 3.51 -6.79
N VAL A 202 1.76 4.63 -7.49
CA VAL A 202 2.74 5.70 -7.35
C VAL A 202 2.02 6.93 -6.80
N ARG A 203 2.63 7.64 -5.86
CA ARG A 203 2.13 8.92 -5.36
C ARG A 203 3.08 10.04 -5.78
N THR A 204 2.52 11.11 -6.32
CA THR A 204 3.27 12.33 -6.66
C THR A 204 3.68 13.08 -5.40
N ALA A 205 4.61 14.04 -5.52
CA ALA A 205 4.95 14.96 -4.43
C ALA A 205 3.74 15.75 -3.88
N LYS A 206 2.66 15.89 -4.67
CA LYS A 206 1.40 16.52 -4.24
C LYS A 206 0.37 15.53 -3.69
N GLY A 207 0.73 14.25 -3.56
CA GLY A 207 -0.13 13.19 -3.01
C GLY A 207 -1.10 12.53 -4.00
N PHE A 208 -1.10 12.95 -5.28
CA PHE A 208 -1.98 12.35 -6.29
C PHE A 208 -1.47 11.00 -6.77
N SER A 209 -2.40 10.08 -7.01
CA SER A 209 -2.10 8.70 -7.40
C SER A 209 -1.93 8.53 -8.91
N ALA A 210 -0.94 7.73 -9.28
CA ALA A 210 -0.68 7.19 -10.61
C ALA A 210 -0.35 5.70 -10.49
N ARG A 211 -0.01 5.04 -11.62
CA ARG A 211 0.54 3.68 -11.63
C ARG A 211 1.88 3.65 -12.35
N GLY A 212 2.79 2.82 -11.85
CA GLY A 212 4.11 2.57 -12.45
C GLY A 212 4.34 1.08 -12.67
N LEU A 213 4.97 0.73 -13.78
CA LEU A 213 5.40 -0.65 -14.06
C LEU A 213 6.86 -0.84 -13.64
N TYR A 214 7.13 -1.80 -12.76
CA TYR A 214 8.47 -2.10 -12.23
C TYR A 214 8.77 -3.58 -12.47
N PRO A 215 9.33 -3.94 -13.65
CA PRO A 215 9.39 -5.34 -14.08
C PRO A 215 10.15 -6.26 -13.13
N THR A 216 11.21 -5.75 -12.48
CA THR A 216 12.02 -6.54 -11.56
C THR A 216 11.28 -6.78 -10.24
N VAL A 217 10.72 -5.73 -9.65
CA VAL A 217 9.97 -5.84 -8.37
C VAL A 217 8.69 -6.67 -8.55
N ALA A 218 8.04 -6.59 -9.72
CA ALA A 218 6.83 -7.36 -10.05
C ALA A 218 7.04 -8.89 -10.08
N LEU A 219 8.28 -9.39 -10.09
CA LEU A 219 8.57 -10.83 -10.09
C LEU A 219 8.35 -11.52 -8.74
N MET A 220 8.28 -10.76 -7.63
CA MET A 220 8.01 -11.37 -6.32
C MET A 220 6.56 -11.84 -6.25
N ASN A 221 6.37 -13.06 -5.80
CA ASN A 221 5.03 -13.61 -5.54
C ASN A 221 4.38 -13.00 -4.30
N HIS A 222 3.08 -13.25 -4.19
CA HIS A 222 2.31 -12.85 -3.04
C HIS A 222 2.45 -13.82 -1.85
N SER A 223 2.60 -13.25 -0.66
CA SER A 223 2.21 -13.89 0.61
C SER A 223 1.44 -12.89 1.48
N CYS A 224 0.42 -13.36 2.22
CA CYS A 224 -0.28 -12.53 3.22
C CYS A 224 0.57 -12.26 4.47
N VAL A 225 1.76 -12.86 4.56
CA VAL A 225 2.85 -12.53 5.48
C VAL A 225 4.08 -12.30 4.62
N SER A 226 4.27 -11.06 4.18
CA SER A 226 5.40 -10.69 3.32
C SER A 226 6.69 -10.53 4.14
N ASN A 227 7.82 -10.79 3.49
CA ASN A 227 9.16 -10.61 4.07
C ASN A 227 9.94 -9.49 3.36
N THR A 228 9.25 -8.70 2.52
CA THR A 228 9.78 -7.52 1.85
C THR A 228 8.82 -6.34 2.00
N SER A 229 9.36 -5.13 1.85
CA SER A 229 8.63 -3.87 1.81
C SER A 229 9.26 -2.97 0.75
N HIS A 230 8.45 -2.10 0.13
CA HIS A 230 8.93 -1.16 -0.86
C HIS A 230 8.53 0.28 -0.54
N SER A 231 9.38 1.20 -0.99
CA SER A 231 9.08 2.63 -1.02
C SER A 231 9.28 3.18 -2.42
N ILE A 232 8.41 4.10 -2.84
CA ILE A 232 8.47 4.75 -4.15
C ILE A 232 8.70 6.23 -3.91
N SER A 233 9.76 6.76 -4.53
CA SER A 233 10.09 8.19 -4.50
C SER A 233 8.97 9.02 -5.11
N PRO A 234 8.46 10.06 -4.43
CA PRO A 234 7.46 10.95 -5.02
C PRO A 234 8.04 11.91 -6.08
N VAL A 235 9.37 11.92 -6.24
CA VAL A 235 10.09 12.85 -7.13
C VAL A 235 10.43 12.20 -8.47
N ASP A 236 11.13 11.06 -8.44
CA ASP A 236 11.60 10.35 -9.64
C ASP A 236 10.90 9.01 -9.86
N TYR A 237 9.94 8.66 -8.99
CA TYR A 237 9.20 7.40 -9.01
C TYR A 237 10.07 6.15 -8.92
N ARG A 238 11.32 6.27 -8.45
CA ARG A 238 12.17 5.11 -8.22
C ARG A 238 11.62 4.26 -7.08
N ILE A 239 11.50 2.96 -7.33
CA ILE A 239 11.14 1.98 -6.30
C ILE A 239 12.41 1.45 -5.63
N ARG A 240 12.39 1.37 -4.30
CA ARG A 240 13.39 0.70 -3.48
C ARG A 240 12.74 -0.45 -2.75
N LEU A 241 13.26 -1.65 -2.94
CA LEU A 241 12.79 -2.88 -2.32
C LEU A 241 13.77 -3.32 -1.25
N ARG A 242 13.25 -3.57 -0.04
CA ARG A 242 14.00 -4.01 1.12
C ARG A 242 13.39 -5.25 1.73
N THR A 243 14.22 -6.07 2.37
CA THR A 243 13.75 -7.15 3.24
C THR A 243 13.21 -6.57 4.56
N THR A 244 12.16 -7.16 5.12
CA THR A 244 11.68 -6.81 6.47
C THR A 244 12.22 -7.76 7.52
N LEU A 245 12.61 -8.97 7.11
CA LEU A 245 13.14 -10.03 7.96
C LEU A 245 14.52 -10.47 7.47
N LYS A 246 15.21 -11.22 8.33
CA LYS A 246 16.35 -12.02 7.90
C LYS A 246 15.86 -13.17 7.00
N ILE A 247 16.49 -13.35 5.83
CA ILE A 247 16.08 -14.35 4.83
C ILE A 247 17.27 -15.27 4.53
N PRO A 248 17.13 -16.60 4.69
CA PRO A 248 18.20 -17.53 4.36
C PRO A 248 18.43 -17.62 2.85
N ALA A 249 19.62 -18.06 2.44
CA ALA A 249 19.88 -18.41 1.04
C ALA A 249 18.87 -19.46 0.53
N GLY A 250 18.33 -19.26 -0.66
CA GLY A 250 17.25 -20.04 -1.26
C GLY A 250 15.85 -19.71 -0.75
N GLY A 251 15.70 -18.82 0.24
CA GLY A 251 14.39 -18.37 0.73
C GLY A 251 13.65 -17.50 -0.28
N GLU A 252 12.37 -17.76 -0.53
CA GLU A 252 11.56 -16.96 -1.44
C GLU A 252 11.28 -15.56 -0.89
N LEU A 253 11.32 -14.57 -1.78
CA LEU A 253 11.01 -13.18 -1.52
C LEU A 253 9.55 -12.91 -1.87
N TYR A 254 8.76 -12.58 -0.85
CA TYR A 254 7.33 -12.34 -0.96
C TYR A 254 6.99 -10.87 -0.76
N ALA A 255 6.15 -10.35 -1.65
CA ALA A 255 5.45 -9.09 -1.48
C ALA A 255 3.99 -9.32 -1.02
N SER A 256 3.34 -8.29 -0.49
CA SER A 256 1.89 -8.30 -0.33
C SER A 256 1.25 -7.53 -1.49
N TYR A 257 0.29 -8.14 -2.18
CA TYR A 257 -0.44 -7.52 -3.29
C TYR A 257 -1.74 -6.85 -2.82
N THR A 258 -2.04 -6.92 -1.52
CA THR A 258 -3.24 -6.39 -0.88
C THR A 258 -2.90 -5.89 0.52
N HIS A 259 -3.84 -5.21 1.17
CA HIS A 259 -3.68 -4.73 2.53
C HIS A 259 -3.57 -5.90 3.52
N SER A 260 -2.54 -5.88 4.37
CA SER A 260 -2.25 -6.90 5.38
C SER A 260 -3.34 -6.96 6.48
N LEU A 261 -4.03 -5.83 6.73
CA LEU A 261 -5.05 -5.66 7.77
C LEU A 261 -6.49 -5.96 7.32
N LEU A 262 -6.69 -6.71 6.24
CA LEU A 262 -8.01 -7.23 5.84
C LEU A 262 -8.24 -8.65 6.39
N PRO A 263 -9.48 -9.10 6.65
CA PRO A 263 -9.80 -10.51 6.96
C PRO A 263 -9.50 -11.47 5.79
N THR A 264 -9.23 -12.75 6.06
CA THR A 264 -8.87 -13.76 5.05
C THR A 264 -9.85 -13.87 3.90
N MET A 265 -11.15 -13.84 4.20
CA MET A 265 -12.20 -13.91 3.18
C MET A 265 -12.11 -12.73 2.21
N LEU A 266 -12.00 -11.51 2.73
CA LEU A 266 -11.92 -10.29 1.92
C LEU A 266 -10.58 -10.18 1.17
N ARG A 267 -9.46 -10.56 1.80
CA ARG A 267 -8.14 -10.61 1.13
C ARG A 267 -8.15 -11.56 -0.06
N ARG A 268 -8.67 -12.78 0.12
CA ARG A 268 -8.74 -13.79 -0.94
C ARG A 268 -9.65 -13.34 -2.09
N GLU A 269 -10.78 -12.70 -1.77
CA GLU A 269 -11.67 -12.10 -2.77
C GLU A 269 -10.96 -11.01 -3.60
N HIS A 270 -10.29 -10.08 -2.93
CA HIS A 270 -9.55 -9.00 -3.59
C HIS A 270 -8.44 -9.53 -4.51
N LEU A 271 -7.68 -10.54 -4.06
CA LEU A 271 -6.64 -11.18 -4.87
C LEU A 271 -7.23 -11.93 -6.06
N LEU A 272 -8.36 -12.62 -5.88
CA LEU A 272 -9.02 -13.33 -6.97
C LEU A 272 -9.58 -12.37 -8.02
N GLU A 273 -10.14 -11.24 -7.58
CA GLU A 273 -10.68 -10.22 -8.46
C GLU A 273 -9.57 -9.50 -9.24
N GLY A 274 -8.57 -8.95 -8.55
CA GLY A 274 -7.55 -8.09 -9.16
C GLY A 274 -6.29 -8.81 -9.67
N LYS A 275 -6.01 -10.03 -9.21
CA LYS A 275 -4.80 -10.80 -9.58
C LYS A 275 -5.11 -12.21 -10.09
N HIS A 276 -6.38 -12.60 -10.13
CA HIS A 276 -6.85 -13.86 -10.72
C HIS A 276 -6.29 -15.15 -10.11
N PHE A 277 -5.90 -15.12 -8.83
CA PHE A 277 -5.51 -16.32 -8.08
C PHE A 277 -6.10 -16.32 -6.67
N ALA A 278 -6.18 -17.50 -6.05
CA ALA A 278 -6.67 -17.69 -4.69
C ALA A 278 -5.52 -18.06 -3.74
N CYS A 279 -5.10 -17.13 -2.89
CA CYS A 279 -3.93 -17.30 -2.01
C CYS A 279 -4.10 -18.38 -0.93
N ALA A 280 -3.31 -19.45 -0.97
CA ALA A 280 -3.31 -20.53 0.03
C ALA A 280 -2.08 -20.50 0.97
N CYS A 281 -1.50 -19.30 1.20
CA CYS A 281 -0.35 -19.16 2.11
C CYS A 281 -0.68 -19.63 3.54
N PRO A 282 0.32 -19.88 4.41
CA PRO A 282 0.10 -20.37 5.77
C PRO A 282 -0.95 -19.58 6.57
N ARG A 283 -0.98 -18.24 6.42
CA ARG A 283 -1.99 -17.39 7.08
C ARG A 283 -3.40 -17.61 6.53
N CYS A 284 -3.57 -17.77 5.22
CA CYS A 284 -4.89 -18.01 4.63
C CYS A 284 -5.41 -19.42 4.90
N SER A 285 -4.52 -20.38 5.09
CA SER A 285 -4.85 -21.80 5.33
C SER A 285 -5.12 -22.12 6.80
N ASP A 286 -4.88 -21.17 7.71
CA ASP A 286 -5.17 -21.29 9.14
C ASP A 286 -6.44 -20.48 9.50
N PRO A 287 -7.53 -21.12 9.98
CA PRO A 287 -8.73 -20.43 10.42
C PRO A 287 -8.54 -19.41 11.55
N THR A 288 -7.44 -19.51 12.30
CA THR A 288 -7.06 -18.54 13.34
C THR A 288 -6.15 -17.43 12.84
N GLU A 289 -5.77 -17.46 11.55
CA GLU A 289 -4.78 -16.57 10.95
C GLU A 289 -3.47 -16.51 11.75
N LEU A 290 -2.81 -17.65 11.95
CA LEU A 290 -1.59 -17.77 12.75
C LEU A 290 -1.83 -17.29 14.19
N SER A 291 -2.94 -17.73 14.79
CA SER A 291 -3.38 -17.36 16.14
C SER A 291 -3.64 -15.86 16.38
N THR A 292 -3.73 -15.05 15.33
CA THR A 292 -4.06 -13.61 15.46
C THR A 292 -5.55 -13.35 15.62
N HIS A 293 -6.39 -14.27 15.13
CA HIS A 293 -7.85 -14.17 15.10
C HIS A 293 -8.36 -12.94 14.35
N MET A 294 -7.65 -12.53 13.29
CA MET A 294 -7.99 -11.34 12.50
C MET A 294 -9.30 -11.44 11.72
N SER A 295 -9.84 -12.66 11.52
CA SER A 295 -11.15 -12.91 10.89
C SER A 295 -12.21 -13.41 11.87
N SER A 296 -11.87 -13.59 13.16
CA SER A 296 -12.73 -14.32 14.08
C SER A 296 -13.83 -13.42 14.68
N LEU A 297 -15.04 -13.96 14.77
CA LEU A 297 -16.18 -13.30 15.40
C LEU A 297 -16.38 -13.82 16.82
N LYS A 298 -16.89 -13.00 17.73
CA LYS A 298 -17.39 -13.45 19.04
C LYS A 298 -18.71 -14.18 18.85
N CYS A 299 -18.90 -15.27 19.59
CA CYS A 299 -20.16 -15.99 19.59
C CYS A 299 -21.25 -15.18 20.29
N ASN A 300 -22.44 -15.14 19.71
CA ASN A 300 -23.61 -14.48 20.31
C ASN A 300 -24.52 -15.45 21.09
N LYS A 301 -24.12 -16.72 21.25
CA LYS A 301 -24.89 -17.77 21.94
C LYS A 301 -24.26 -18.27 23.24
N CYS A 302 -23.00 -17.95 23.50
CA CYS A 302 -22.33 -18.32 24.74
C CYS A 302 -21.24 -17.31 25.08
N ASP A 303 -20.84 -17.29 26.34
CA ASP A 303 -19.71 -16.49 26.79
C ASP A 303 -18.39 -17.10 26.30
N ASN A 304 -17.43 -16.25 25.97
CA ASN A 304 -16.06 -16.59 25.56
C ASN A 304 -15.92 -17.43 24.27
N GLY A 305 -17.04 -17.80 23.62
CA GLY A 305 -17.04 -18.50 22.34
C GLY A 305 -16.47 -17.64 21.21
N ILE A 306 -15.66 -18.24 20.35
CA ILE A 306 -15.16 -17.62 19.12
C ILE A 306 -15.67 -18.43 17.93
N VAL A 307 -16.18 -17.76 16.90
CA VAL A 307 -16.72 -18.38 15.68
C VAL A 307 -15.64 -18.32 14.60
N LEU A 308 -15.23 -19.50 14.12
CA LEU A 308 -14.14 -19.72 13.16
C LEU A 308 -14.65 -20.50 11.94
N SER A 309 -14.05 -20.27 10.77
CA SER A 309 -14.29 -21.13 9.60
C SER A 309 -13.77 -22.55 9.86
N LEU A 310 -14.48 -23.57 9.39
CA LEU A 310 -13.98 -24.94 9.39
C LEU A 310 -12.96 -25.18 8.26
N ASP A 311 -13.05 -24.38 7.20
CA ASP A 311 -12.07 -24.32 6.10
C ASP A 311 -11.96 -22.86 5.66
N SER A 312 -10.81 -22.22 5.90
CA SER A 312 -10.59 -20.81 5.57
C SER A 312 -10.29 -20.56 4.09
N LEU A 313 -10.02 -21.62 3.32
CA LEU A 313 -9.81 -21.53 1.87
C LEU A 313 -11.13 -21.64 1.10
N ASP A 314 -12.15 -22.29 1.67
CA ASP A 314 -13.50 -22.32 1.08
C ASP A 314 -14.36 -21.13 1.57
N PRO A 315 -14.72 -20.18 0.68
CA PRO A 315 -15.58 -19.06 1.03
C PRO A 315 -17.01 -19.45 1.45
N GLN A 316 -17.47 -20.66 1.13
CA GLN A 316 -18.78 -21.17 1.52
C GLN A 316 -18.74 -22.04 2.78
N SER A 317 -17.57 -22.21 3.38
CA SER A 317 -17.37 -23.09 4.53
C SER A 317 -18.31 -22.74 5.68
N THR A 318 -18.62 -23.76 6.48
CA THR A 318 -19.35 -23.58 7.74
C THR A 318 -18.44 -22.91 8.75
N TRP A 319 -18.99 -21.97 9.50
CA TRP A 319 -18.34 -21.33 10.63
C TRP A 319 -18.93 -21.86 11.93
N LYS A 320 -18.09 -22.30 12.86
CA LYS A 320 -18.51 -22.95 14.10
C LYS A 320 -17.93 -22.25 15.32
N CYS A 321 -18.72 -22.13 16.38
CA CYS A 321 -18.25 -21.69 17.68
C CYS A 321 -17.30 -22.73 18.29
N THR A 322 -16.26 -22.25 18.97
CA THR A 322 -15.30 -23.08 19.69
C THR A 322 -15.82 -23.63 21.03
N HIS A 323 -16.93 -23.10 21.56
CA HIS A 323 -17.41 -23.41 22.93
C HIS A 323 -18.87 -23.90 23.01
N CYS A 324 -19.65 -23.78 21.95
CA CYS A 324 -21.04 -24.24 21.92
C CYS A 324 -21.44 -24.75 20.53
N ASP A 325 -22.66 -25.25 20.38
CA ASP A 325 -23.14 -25.84 19.12
C ASP A 325 -23.54 -24.81 18.06
N PHE A 326 -23.33 -23.52 18.31
CA PHE A 326 -23.64 -22.49 17.32
C PHE A 326 -22.78 -22.65 16.06
N SER A 327 -23.45 -22.65 14.91
CA SER A 327 -22.82 -22.60 13.59
C SER A 327 -23.58 -21.67 12.64
N THR A 328 -22.88 -21.11 11.67
CA THR A 328 -23.41 -20.32 10.56
C THR A 328 -22.65 -20.65 9.28
N ASN A 329 -23.04 -20.09 8.13
CA ASN A 329 -22.35 -20.32 6.85
C ASN A 329 -21.50 -19.12 6.42
N GLY A 330 -20.54 -19.38 5.52
CA GLY A 330 -19.62 -18.36 4.99
C GLY A 330 -20.33 -17.19 4.32
N HIS A 331 -21.47 -17.41 3.64
CA HIS A 331 -22.25 -16.33 3.03
C HIS A 331 -22.81 -15.32 4.05
N ALA A 332 -23.30 -15.81 5.19
CA ALA A 332 -23.75 -14.94 6.27
C ALA A 332 -22.60 -14.14 6.88
N VAL A 333 -21.44 -14.79 7.11
CA VAL A 333 -20.24 -14.12 7.62
C VAL A 333 -19.71 -13.07 6.64
N ARG A 334 -19.66 -13.40 5.34
CA ARG A 334 -19.29 -12.45 4.28
C ARG A 334 -20.10 -11.17 4.35
N LYS A 335 -21.43 -11.28 4.43
CA LYS A 335 -22.33 -10.12 4.51
C LYS A 335 -22.03 -9.27 5.74
N VAL A 336 -21.79 -9.90 6.90
CA VAL A 336 -21.40 -9.18 8.12
C VAL A 336 -20.08 -8.44 7.89
N LEU A 337 -19.06 -9.09 7.33
CA LEU A 337 -17.77 -8.45 7.06
C LEU A 337 -17.89 -7.30 6.06
N GLN A 338 -18.71 -7.43 5.02
CA GLN A 338 -18.95 -6.36 4.03
C GLN A 338 -19.65 -5.14 4.63
N ILE A 339 -20.63 -5.35 5.52
CA ILE A 339 -21.30 -4.25 6.23
C ILE A 339 -20.29 -3.50 7.12
N ILE A 340 -19.49 -4.24 7.88
CA ILE A 340 -18.49 -3.63 8.77
C ILE A 340 -17.42 -2.91 7.95
N GLN A 341 -16.94 -3.51 6.86
CA GLN A 341 -15.98 -2.90 5.95
C GLN A 341 -16.50 -1.56 5.43
N ALA A 342 -17.74 -1.49 4.95
CA ALA A 342 -18.32 -0.24 4.46
C ALA A 342 -18.37 0.87 5.54
N GLU A 343 -18.71 0.51 6.79
CA GLU A 343 -18.69 1.47 7.90
C GLU A 343 -17.26 1.91 8.29
N VAL A 344 -16.30 0.98 8.26
CA VAL A 344 -14.89 1.28 8.50
C VAL A 344 -14.33 2.19 7.41
N ASP A 345 -14.60 1.88 6.13
CA ASP A 345 -14.16 2.68 4.99
C ASP A 345 -14.74 4.09 5.04
N ALA A 346 -16.00 4.24 5.45
CA ALA A 346 -16.65 5.54 5.60
C ALA A 346 -15.96 6.42 6.64
N VAL A 347 -15.54 5.86 7.79
CA VAL A 347 -14.82 6.64 8.81
C VAL A 347 -13.35 6.84 8.47
N GLU A 348 -12.71 5.89 7.78
CA GLU A 348 -11.33 6.04 7.31
C GLU A 348 -11.18 7.09 6.21
N ALA A 349 -12.25 7.40 5.48
CA ALA A 349 -12.30 8.51 4.53
C ALA A 349 -12.31 9.91 5.18
N ILE A 350 -12.65 10.00 6.48
CA ILE A 350 -12.65 11.27 7.23
C ILE A 350 -11.21 11.65 7.55
N SER A 351 -10.82 12.87 7.18
CA SER A 351 -9.46 13.37 7.32
C SER A 351 -9.14 13.74 8.77
N GLY A 352 -7.87 13.64 9.17
CA GLY A 352 -7.42 14.21 10.44
C GLY A 352 -7.59 15.73 10.53
N ALA A 353 -7.75 16.41 9.38
CA ALA A 353 -8.08 17.84 9.33
C ALA A 353 -9.50 18.15 9.86
N ASP A 354 -10.37 17.14 10.00
CA ASP A 354 -11.72 17.29 10.55
C ASP A 354 -11.73 17.28 12.10
N GLY A 355 -10.56 17.37 12.74
CA GLY A 355 -10.46 17.59 14.18
C GLY A 355 -10.97 16.41 15.02
N ALA A 356 -11.56 16.74 16.16
CA ALA A 356 -12.14 15.79 17.12
C ALA A 356 -13.17 14.82 16.50
N ASP A 357 -13.89 15.24 15.46
CA ASP A 357 -14.92 14.41 14.81
C ASP A 357 -14.32 13.18 14.14
N ALA A 358 -13.11 13.29 13.57
CA ALA A 358 -12.39 12.17 12.96
C ALA A 358 -12.07 11.07 13.98
N ILE A 359 -11.70 11.45 15.20
CA ILE A 359 -11.43 10.53 16.31
C ILE A 359 -12.75 9.93 16.82
N ASN A 360 -13.75 10.77 17.08
CA ASN A 360 -15.06 10.36 17.62
C ASN A 360 -15.76 9.34 16.71
N ALA A 361 -15.70 9.53 15.39
CA ALA A 361 -16.28 8.62 14.41
C ALA A 361 -15.65 7.21 14.52
N ARG A 362 -14.32 7.13 14.59
CA ARG A 362 -13.58 5.87 14.69
C ARG A 362 -13.81 5.16 16.02
N GLU A 363 -13.77 5.89 17.13
CA GLU A 363 -14.09 5.38 18.48
C GLU A 363 -15.51 4.80 18.54
N THR A 364 -16.47 5.47 17.89
CA THR A 364 -17.85 5.00 17.82
C THR A 364 -17.97 3.64 17.14
N ILE A 365 -17.30 3.46 15.99
CA ILE A 365 -17.27 2.19 15.27
C ILE A 365 -16.52 1.11 16.09
N MET A 366 -15.39 1.45 16.69
CA MET A 366 -14.62 0.52 17.52
C MET A 366 -15.45 0.02 18.71
N LYS A 367 -16.19 0.92 19.38
CA LYS A 367 -17.11 0.58 20.47
C LYS A 367 -18.29 -0.28 20.00
N LYS A 368 -18.91 0.07 18.87
CA LYS A 368 -20.04 -0.65 18.28
C LYS A 368 -19.71 -2.13 18.03
N TYR A 369 -18.52 -2.41 17.49
CA TYR A 369 -18.13 -3.76 17.10
C TYR A 369 -17.30 -4.52 18.14
N ARG A 370 -16.99 -3.91 19.30
CA ARG A 370 -16.25 -4.56 20.39
C ARG A 370 -16.87 -5.87 20.88
N SER A 371 -18.19 -5.99 20.88
CA SER A 371 -18.93 -7.20 21.31
C SER A 371 -19.10 -8.24 20.20
N VAL A 372 -18.86 -7.86 18.95
CA VAL A 372 -19.05 -8.71 17.76
C VAL A 372 -17.73 -9.31 17.28
N LEU A 373 -16.65 -8.54 17.34
CA LEU A 373 -15.35 -8.90 16.79
C LEU A 373 -14.39 -9.38 17.87
N HIS A 374 -13.51 -10.31 17.51
CA HIS A 374 -12.37 -10.64 18.36
C HIS A 374 -11.52 -9.37 18.64
N PRO A 375 -10.92 -9.18 19.83
CA PRO A 375 -10.17 -7.95 20.13
C PRO A 375 -9.05 -7.61 19.13
N ARG A 376 -8.42 -8.64 18.53
CA ARG A 376 -7.39 -8.53 17.49
C ARG A 376 -7.93 -8.63 16.05
N HIS A 377 -9.23 -8.45 15.85
CA HIS A 377 -9.84 -8.50 14.52
C HIS A 377 -9.24 -7.43 13.59
N ALA A 378 -9.16 -7.74 12.30
CA ALA A 378 -8.65 -6.89 11.22
C ALA A 378 -9.20 -5.45 11.29
N PHE A 379 -10.52 -5.28 11.27
CA PHE A 379 -11.17 -3.97 11.34
C PHE A 379 -10.83 -3.15 12.59
N LEU A 380 -10.76 -3.79 13.76
CA LEU A 380 -10.34 -3.07 14.98
C LEU A 380 -8.86 -2.69 14.89
N SER A 381 -8.03 -3.49 14.22
CA SER A 381 -6.62 -3.17 14.01
C SER A 381 -6.43 -2.02 13.03
N MET A 382 -7.26 -1.92 11.98
CA MET A 382 -7.30 -0.76 11.07
C MET A 382 -7.65 0.53 11.83
N LEU A 383 -8.72 0.50 12.64
CA LEU A 383 -9.13 1.66 13.44
C LEU A 383 -8.07 2.06 14.46
N ARG A 384 -7.39 1.10 15.11
CA ARG A 384 -6.26 1.40 15.99
C ARG A 384 -5.10 2.05 15.25
N HIS A 385 -4.80 1.58 14.04
CA HIS A 385 -3.72 2.14 13.24
C HIS A 385 -3.96 3.62 12.92
N SER A 386 -5.19 4.01 12.55
CA SER A 386 -5.53 5.42 12.31
C SER A 386 -5.63 6.22 13.61
N LEU A 387 -6.34 5.73 14.63
CA LEU A 387 -6.50 6.41 15.93
C LEU A 387 -5.17 6.71 16.62
N THR A 388 -4.24 5.75 16.63
CA THR A 388 -2.92 5.94 17.28
C THR A 388 -2.11 7.05 16.62
N GLN A 389 -2.32 7.34 15.34
CA GLN A 389 -1.68 8.46 14.64
C GLN A 389 -2.43 9.79 14.79
N MET A 390 -3.70 9.76 15.19
CA MET A 390 -4.51 10.97 15.41
C MET A 390 -4.35 11.52 16.84
N TYR A 391 -4.44 10.64 17.84
CA TYR A 391 -4.22 11.01 19.24
C TYR A 391 -2.81 11.59 19.41
N GLY A 392 -2.70 12.83 19.89
CA GLY A 392 -1.44 13.54 20.06
C GLY A 392 -1.07 14.48 18.91
N ARG A 393 -1.87 14.53 17.83
CA ARG A 393 -1.57 15.34 16.63
C ARG A 393 -2.74 16.21 16.17
N VAL A 394 -3.98 15.77 16.39
CA VAL A 394 -5.18 16.48 15.96
C VAL A 394 -5.57 17.54 16.99
N ASP A 395 -6.12 18.66 16.52
CA ASP A 395 -6.66 19.73 17.37
C ASP A 395 -7.62 19.15 18.44
N GLU A 396 -7.57 19.72 19.65
CA GLU A 396 -8.25 19.22 20.87
C GLU A 396 -7.70 17.91 21.46
N TYR A 397 -6.81 17.22 20.74
CA TYR A 397 -6.17 15.98 21.17
C TYR A 397 -4.65 16.07 21.03
N LEU A 398 -4.07 17.25 21.26
CA LEU A 398 -2.62 17.43 21.27
C LEU A 398 -2.01 16.65 22.45
N LEU A 399 -0.78 16.15 22.25
CA LEU A 399 -0.19 15.18 23.18
C LEU A 399 -0.06 15.73 24.61
N ASP A 400 0.29 17.02 24.74
CA ASP A 400 0.46 17.70 26.02
C ASP A 400 -0.87 17.89 26.79
N ASP A 401 -2.00 17.83 26.08
CA ASP A 401 -3.35 18.04 26.63
C ASP A 401 -4.08 16.71 26.92
N LEU A 402 -3.50 15.56 26.54
CA LEU A 402 -4.15 14.27 26.73
C LEU A 402 -4.16 13.86 28.21
N PRO A 403 -5.33 13.53 28.80
CA PRO A 403 -5.38 12.98 30.14
C PRO A 403 -4.81 11.55 30.18
N ASP A 404 -4.33 11.12 31.35
CA ASP A 404 -3.71 9.80 31.56
C ASP A 404 -4.54 8.64 31.00
N VAL A 405 -5.86 8.67 31.17
CA VAL A 405 -6.77 7.64 30.64
C VAL A 405 -6.74 7.52 29.11
N VAL A 406 -6.55 8.64 28.39
CA VAL A 406 -6.45 8.64 26.93
C VAL A 406 -5.03 8.23 26.50
N LEU A 407 -4.00 8.62 27.24
CA LEU A 407 -2.63 8.14 27.02
C LEU A 407 -2.54 6.62 27.20
N GLU A 408 -3.13 6.08 28.26
CA GLU A 408 -3.23 4.63 28.52
C GLU A 408 -4.00 3.92 27.40
N HIS A 409 -5.09 4.52 26.92
CA HIS A 409 -5.84 3.97 25.80
C HIS A 409 -5.00 3.91 24.51
N LYS A 410 -4.26 4.97 24.19
CA LYS A 410 -3.32 5.00 23.06
C LYS A 410 -2.23 3.91 23.20
N VAL A 411 -1.67 3.73 24.39
CA VAL A 411 -0.68 2.67 24.69
C VAL A 411 -1.29 1.28 24.46
N GLU A 412 -2.50 1.02 24.96
CA GLU A 412 -3.20 -0.25 24.76
C GLU A 412 -3.41 -0.54 23.27
N MET A 413 -3.87 0.46 22.51
CA MET A 413 -4.08 0.32 21.07
C MET A 413 -2.79 -0.01 20.31
N CYS A 414 -1.69 0.71 20.60
CA CYS A 414 -0.39 0.43 20.00
C CYS A 414 0.08 -0.99 20.32
N ARG A 415 -0.03 -1.44 21.58
CA ARG A 415 0.39 -2.80 21.99
C ARG A 415 -0.45 -3.89 21.32
N LEU A 416 -1.77 -3.72 21.24
CA LEU A 416 -2.65 -4.67 20.55
C LEU A 416 -2.37 -4.72 19.05
N LEU A 417 -2.06 -3.59 18.43
CA LEU A 417 -1.69 -3.53 17.02
C LEU A 417 -0.34 -4.22 16.79
N LEU A 418 0.68 -3.96 17.61
CA LEU A 418 1.99 -4.61 17.52
C LEU A 418 1.89 -6.13 17.62
N GLN A 419 1.07 -6.67 18.53
CA GLN A 419 0.83 -8.12 18.64
C GLN A 419 0.28 -8.74 17.34
N VAL A 420 -0.47 -7.98 16.55
CA VAL A 420 -0.96 -8.43 15.24
C VAL A 420 0.14 -8.31 14.19
N LEU A 421 0.83 -7.16 14.14
CA LEU A 421 1.90 -6.87 13.18
C LEU A 421 3.11 -7.81 13.34
N ASP A 422 3.43 -8.23 14.56
CA ASP A 422 4.46 -9.23 14.88
C ASP A 422 4.28 -10.55 14.12
N VAL A 423 3.05 -10.82 13.67
CA VAL A 423 2.71 -12.04 12.93
C VAL A 423 2.47 -11.76 11.45
N VAL A 424 1.70 -10.72 11.11
CA VAL A 424 1.20 -10.53 9.73
C VAL A 424 2.04 -9.60 8.87
N GLU A 425 2.81 -8.71 9.49
CA GLU A 425 3.72 -7.79 8.79
C GLU A 425 5.01 -7.59 9.60
N PRO A 426 5.74 -8.69 9.87
CA PRO A 426 6.80 -8.72 10.87
C PRO A 426 8.08 -8.02 10.41
N GLY A 427 8.93 -7.70 11.39
CA GLY A 427 10.24 -7.11 11.15
C GLY A 427 10.16 -5.63 10.77
N TYR A 428 11.03 -5.16 9.88
CA TYR A 428 11.19 -3.74 9.55
C TYR A 428 10.13 -3.25 8.55
N SER A 429 8.86 -3.35 8.93
CA SER A 429 7.72 -2.81 8.19
C SER A 429 7.41 -1.37 8.58
N ARG A 430 6.99 -0.56 7.60
CA ARG A 430 6.65 0.86 7.80
C ARG A 430 5.60 1.05 8.90
N VAL A 431 4.55 0.23 8.88
CA VAL A 431 3.46 0.27 9.86
C VAL A 431 3.96 0.02 11.29
N ARG A 432 4.89 -0.92 11.47
CA ARG A 432 5.52 -1.19 12.77
C ARG A 432 6.33 0.01 13.24
N GLY A 433 7.18 0.58 12.38
CA GLY A 433 7.98 1.75 12.70
C GLY A 433 7.12 2.91 13.19
N MET A 434 6.01 3.18 12.48
CA MET A 434 5.04 4.20 12.87
C MET A 434 4.35 3.87 14.21
N THR A 435 3.89 2.63 14.42
CA THR A 435 3.25 2.25 15.69
C THR A 435 4.21 2.34 16.89
N LEU A 436 5.48 1.97 16.72
CA LEU A 436 6.50 2.13 17.76
C LEU A 436 6.77 3.62 18.06
N TYR A 437 6.85 4.45 17.02
CA TYR A 437 6.96 5.89 17.18
C TYR A 437 5.74 6.46 17.94
N GLU A 438 4.52 6.03 17.63
CA GLU A 438 3.34 6.49 18.37
C GLU A 438 3.25 5.94 19.80
N LEU A 439 3.93 4.83 20.11
CA LEU A 439 3.93 4.22 21.44
C LEU A 439 4.91 4.90 22.41
N HIS A 440 6.08 5.34 21.97
CA HIS A 440 7.13 5.81 22.88
C HIS A 440 6.69 7.08 23.65
N ALA A 441 6.02 8.00 22.97
CA ALA A 441 5.66 9.30 23.51
C ALA A 441 4.67 9.21 24.69
N PRO A 442 3.50 8.53 24.58
CA PRO A 442 2.58 8.41 25.72
C PRO A 442 3.20 7.66 26.91
N LEU A 443 4.12 6.71 26.69
CA LEU A 443 4.86 6.06 27.78
C LEU A 443 5.71 7.05 28.58
N LEU A 444 6.36 8.01 27.92
CA LEU A 444 7.15 9.05 28.58
C LEU A 444 6.26 10.01 29.38
N PHE A 445 5.11 10.41 28.84
CA PHE A 445 4.17 11.28 29.54
C PHE A 445 3.61 10.61 30.80
N LEU A 446 3.16 9.37 30.68
CA LEU A 446 2.68 8.59 31.83
C LEU A 446 3.77 8.39 32.89
N ALA A 447 5.02 8.12 32.47
CA ALA A 447 6.14 7.97 33.40
C ALA A 447 6.42 9.28 34.16
N LYS A 448 6.46 10.42 33.46
CA LYS A 448 6.64 11.74 34.09
C LYS A 448 5.49 12.09 35.02
N GLY A 449 4.24 11.81 34.62
CA GLY A 449 3.05 12.00 35.44
C GLY A 449 3.12 11.19 36.75
N GLN A 450 3.47 9.91 36.65
CA GLN A 450 3.64 9.02 37.81
C GLN A 450 4.75 9.51 38.76
N TRP A 451 5.87 10.00 38.23
CA TRP A 451 6.97 10.53 39.03
C TRP A 451 6.57 11.83 39.75
N ASN A 452 5.95 12.76 39.02
CA ASN A 452 5.44 14.02 39.60
C ASN A 452 4.39 13.78 40.70
N ALA A 453 3.58 12.73 40.56
CA ALA A 453 2.61 12.31 41.56
C ALA A 453 3.21 11.52 42.75
N GLY A 454 4.52 11.23 42.73
CA GLY A 454 5.21 10.44 43.75
C GLY A 454 4.84 8.95 43.75
N VAL A 455 4.27 8.44 42.66
CA VAL A 455 3.88 7.03 42.49
C VAL A 455 5.10 6.15 42.19
N ILE A 456 6.09 6.71 41.49
CA ILE A 456 7.37 6.06 41.20
C ILE A 456 8.52 6.94 41.67
N ASP A 457 9.64 6.31 42.03
CA ASP A 457 10.89 6.99 42.37
C ASP A 457 11.73 7.27 41.11
N GLU A 458 12.90 7.89 41.31
CA GLU A 458 13.85 8.22 40.25
C GLU A 458 14.29 6.98 39.46
N ALA A 459 14.54 5.87 40.16
CA ALA A 459 14.89 4.59 39.52
C ALA A 459 13.74 4.07 38.64
N GLY A 460 12.50 4.16 39.12
CA GLY A 460 11.30 3.80 38.36
C GLY A 460 11.09 4.68 37.12
N LEU A 461 11.30 5.99 37.25
CA LEU A 461 11.25 6.91 36.11
C LEU A 461 12.33 6.55 35.07
N LYS A 462 13.58 6.39 35.52
CA LYS A 462 14.71 6.03 34.66
C LYS A 462 14.46 4.72 33.90
N SER A 463 13.93 3.70 34.58
CA SER A 463 13.57 2.42 33.95
C SER A 463 12.52 2.60 32.84
N LYS A 464 11.46 3.38 33.06
CA LYS A 464 10.42 3.63 32.05
C LYS A 464 10.92 4.48 30.88
N MET A 465 11.81 5.44 31.14
CA MET A 465 12.45 6.23 30.08
C MET A 465 13.37 5.37 29.21
N ILE A 466 14.10 4.43 29.78
CA ILE A 466 14.90 3.45 29.03
C ILE A 466 14.02 2.56 28.14
N GLU A 467 12.87 2.09 28.65
CA GLU A 467 11.88 1.34 27.85
C GLU A 467 11.43 2.16 26.62
N ALA A 468 10.99 3.40 26.84
CA ALA A 468 10.56 4.29 25.76
C ALA A 468 11.71 4.60 24.77
N ALA A 469 12.94 4.78 25.25
CA ALA A 469 14.11 5.01 24.41
C ALA A 469 14.41 3.81 23.49
N ASN A 470 14.28 2.58 24.00
CA ASN A 470 14.48 1.37 23.20
C ASN A 470 13.40 1.23 22.11
N ILE A 471 12.14 1.53 22.44
CA ILE A 471 11.05 1.56 21.46
C ILE A 471 11.32 2.61 20.37
N LEU A 472 11.73 3.81 20.76
CA LEU A 472 12.04 4.89 19.81
C LEU A 472 13.25 4.54 18.93
N LYS A 473 14.28 3.87 19.46
CA LYS A 473 15.44 3.37 18.68
C LYS A 473 15.03 2.40 17.59
N GLU A 474 14.13 1.46 17.89
CA GLU A 474 13.61 0.54 16.89
C GLU A 474 12.78 1.29 15.84
N ALA A 475 11.90 2.20 16.27
CA ALA A 475 11.13 3.07 15.36
C ALA A 475 12.04 3.86 14.41
N ALA A 476 13.06 4.54 14.95
CA ALA A 476 14.01 5.32 14.18
C ALA A 476 14.81 4.47 13.20
N THR A 477 15.19 3.25 13.60
CA THR A 477 15.89 2.28 12.73
C THR A 477 15.02 1.93 11.52
N ILE A 478 13.75 1.60 11.74
CA ILE A 478 12.82 1.21 10.68
C ILE A 478 12.48 2.40 9.77
N LEU A 479 12.08 3.52 10.35
CA LEU A 479 11.60 4.69 9.61
C LEU A 479 12.72 5.39 8.83
N SER A 480 13.96 5.30 9.30
CA SER A 480 15.13 5.80 8.57
C SER A 480 15.44 5.04 7.28
N LEU A 481 14.80 3.89 7.05
CA LEU A 481 14.90 3.16 5.78
C LEU A 481 13.97 3.74 4.70
N GLU A 482 13.00 4.56 5.09
CA GLU A 482 12.15 5.31 4.17
C GLU A 482 12.92 6.49 3.57
N GLN A 483 12.44 7.02 2.44
CA GLN A 483 13.14 8.13 1.80
C GLN A 483 12.93 9.41 2.59
N PRO A 484 13.95 10.29 2.72
CA PRO A 484 13.79 11.55 3.44
C PRO A 484 12.63 12.40 2.91
N GLU A 485 12.28 12.31 1.64
CA GLU A 485 11.20 13.08 1.02
C GLU A 485 9.79 12.58 1.41
N THR A 486 9.69 11.42 2.07
CA THR A 486 8.43 10.85 2.57
C THR A 486 8.14 11.30 3.99
N SER A 487 6.86 11.31 4.38
CA SER A 487 6.43 11.65 5.74
C SER A 487 7.08 10.75 6.78
N GLU A 488 7.16 9.45 6.50
CA GLU A 488 7.77 8.46 7.39
C GLU A 488 9.29 8.63 7.50
N GLY A 489 9.97 8.96 6.41
CA GLY A 489 11.40 9.27 6.43
C GLY A 489 11.71 10.51 7.26
N GLN A 490 10.90 11.57 7.15
CA GLN A 490 11.01 12.75 8.00
C GLN A 490 10.81 12.41 9.48
N ILE A 491 9.82 11.59 9.81
CA ILE A 491 9.62 11.10 11.19
C ILE A 491 10.83 10.29 11.66
N GLY A 492 11.45 9.48 10.80
CA GLY A 492 12.67 8.76 11.11
C GLY A 492 13.85 9.68 11.46
N LEU A 493 13.98 10.83 10.79
CA LEU A 493 14.98 11.85 11.11
C LEU A 493 14.71 12.50 12.47
N VAL A 494 13.46 12.92 12.71
CA VAL A 494 13.05 13.48 14.01
C VAL A 494 13.29 12.48 15.14
N ALA A 495 12.92 11.21 14.93
CA ALA A 495 13.12 10.15 15.91
C ALA A 495 14.59 9.98 16.30
N LYS A 496 15.53 10.09 15.34
CA LYS A 496 16.98 10.06 15.61
C LYS A 496 17.42 11.20 16.52
N GLU A 497 16.94 12.41 16.28
CA GLU A 497 17.24 13.57 17.12
C GLU A 497 16.63 13.43 18.52
N SER A 498 15.39 12.98 18.61
CA SER A 498 14.68 12.74 19.87
C SER A 498 15.36 11.66 20.74
N ILE A 499 15.98 10.64 20.14
CA ILE A 499 16.76 9.63 20.89
C ILE A 499 17.91 10.28 21.64
N VAL A 500 18.68 11.16 20.98
CA VAL A 500 19.83 11.83 21.61
C VAL A 500 19.39 12.65 22.82
N GLN A 501 18.30 13.40 22.67
CA GLN A 501 17.73 14.20 23.76
C GLN A 501 17.23 13.33 24.93
N LEU A 502 16.57 12.22 24.61
CA LEU A 502 16.05 11.29 25.61
C LEU A 502 17.18 10.58 26.36
N GLU A 503 18.22 10.13 25.67
CA GLU A 503 19.40 9.51 26.30
C GLU A 503 20.14 10.49 27.20
N GLN A 504 20.28 11.74 26.79
CA GLN A 504 20.84 12.79 27.65
C GLN A 504 19.99 12.98 28.91
N SER A 505 18.66 13.07 28.75
CA SER A 505 17.73 13.20 29.88
C SER A 505 17.81 12.01 30.85
N ILE A 506 18.03 10.79 30.35
CA ILE A 506 18.22 9.57 31.16
C ILE A 506 19.54 9.61 31.94
N ASN A 507 20.59 10.20 31.37
CA ASN A 507 21.89 10.31 32.03
C ASN A 507 21.91 11.42 33.09
N ASP A 508 21.11 12.46 32.90
CA ASP A 508 21.00 13.60 33.83
C ASP A 508 20.04 13.33 35.01
N LEU A 509 19.23 12.27 34.91
CA LEU A 509 18.45 11.66 36.00
C LEU A 509 19.37 10.75 36.83
#